data_AF-T1GGW3-F1
#
_entry.id   AF-T1GGW3-F1
#
_cell.length_a   1.000
_cell.length_b   1.000
_cell.length_c   1.000
_cell.angle_alpha   90.00
_cell.angle_beta   90.00
_cell.angle_gamma   90.00
#
_symmetry.space_group_name_H-M   'P 1'
#
loop_
_entity.id
_entity.type
_entity.pdbx_description
1 polymer ?
#
loop_
_entity_poly.entity_id
_entity_poly.type
_entity_poly.pdbx_seq_one_letter_code
_entity_poly.pdbx_strand_id
1 'polypeptide(L)'
;MVDFDEGSDVFQSLRLNTAPVFMHFPAKGKPKTADTMDIHRTGFSAEALAKFVYERTDIQIRVFRPPNYAGTVALISLGALVAGILYIRRNNLEFLYNKDLWGVLAVLFCFLMISGQMWNHIRGPPLIHKSQNGGVAYIHGSSQGQLVIETYIVMFLSEYYISY
;
A
#
# COMPACT_ATOMS: atom_id res chain seq x y z
N MET A 1 -13.32 0.51 -24.27
CA MET A 1 -12.93 -0.38 -23.16
C MET A 1 -13.57 -1.72 -23.47
N VAL A 2 -12.78 -2.77 -23.66
CA VAL A 2 -13.30 -4.11 -23.96
C VAL A 2 -13.21 -4.90 -22.66
N ASP A 3 -14.34 -5.37 -22.17
CA ASP A 3 -14.38 -6.25 -21.01
C ASP A 3 -14.19 -7.71 -21.45
N PHE A 4 -13.64 -8.54 -20.56
CA PHE A 4 -13.37 -9.95 -20.89
C PHE A 4 -14.66 -10.72 -21.17
N ASP A 5 -15.72 -10.44 -20.41
CA ASP A 5 -17.02 -11.11 -20.53
C ASP A 5 -17.73 -10.82 -21.87
N GLU A 6 -17.46 -9.65 -22.48
CA GLU A 6 -18.05 -9.24 -23.76
C GLU A 6 -17.13 -9.47 -24.97
N GLY A 7 -15.87 -9.88 -24.75
CA GLY A 7 -14.84 -9.82 -25.80
C GLY A 7 -13.67 -10.80 -25.66
N SER A 8 -13.91 -12.02 -25.13
CA SER A 8 -12.88 -13.04 -24.90
C SER A 8 -11.98 -13.33 -26.11
N ASP A 9 -12.53 -13.23 -27.32
CA ASP A 9 -11.82 -13.51 -28.58
C ASP A 9 -10.72 -12.46 -28.87
N VAL A 10 -10.91 -11.22 -28.40
CA VAL A 10 -9.93 -10.14 -28.54
C VAL A 10 -8.74 -10.40 -27.62
N PHE A 11 -8.96 -10.89 -26.40
CA PHE A 11 -7.90 -11.25 -25.47
C PHE A 11 -7.10 -12.46 -25.99
N GLN A 12 -7.76 -13.46 -26.56
CA GLN A 12 -7.09 -14.62 -27.17
C GLN A 12 -6.26 -14.24 -28.40
N SER A 13 -6.81 -13.40 -29.30
CA SER A 13 -6.09 -12.95 -30.50
C SER A 13 -4.88 -12.08 -30.18
N LEU A 14 -4.94 -11.29 -29.09
CA LEU A 14 -3.82 -10.48 -28.58
C LEU A 14 -2.90 -11.25 -27.61
N ARG A 15 -3.19 -12.53 -27.32
CA ARG A 15 -2.47 -13.40 -26.38
C ARG A 15 -2.33 -12.79 -24.97
N LEU A 16 -3.39 -12.15 -24.49
CA LEU A 16 -3.45 -11.51 -23.18
C LEU A 16 -4.05 -12.47 -22.16
N ASN A 17 -3.32 -12.74 -21.08
CA ASN A 17 -3.75 -13.63 -20.00
C ASN A 17 -4.14 -12.88 -18.72
N THR A 18 -3.86 -11.57 -18.67
CA THR A 18 -4.11 -10.71 -17.51
C THR A 18 -4.62 -9.36 -17.99
N ALA A 19 -5.44 -8.72 -17.17
CA ALA A 19 -5.89 -7.33 -17.34
C ALA A 19 -5.53 -6.55 -16.06
N PRO A 20 -5.32 -5.23 -16.14
CA PRO A 20 -5.35 -4.36 -17.32
C PRO A 20 -4.07 -4.43 -18.17
N VAL A 21 -4.17 -4.16 -19.48
CA VAL A 21 -3.02 -4.07 -20.41
C VAL A 21 -3.18 -2.83 -21.28
N PHE A 22 -2.12 -2.04 -21.42
CA PHE A 22 -2.09 -0.87 -22.30
C PHE A 22 -1.25 -1.16 -23.53
N MET A 23 -1.87 -1.05 -24.70
CA MET A 23 -1.22 -1.24 -26.01
C MET A 23 -1.41 0.01 -26.86
N HIS A 24 -0.33 0.48 -27.46
CA HIS A 24 -0.35 1.52 -28.49
C HIS A 24 -0.44 0.87 -29.87
N PHE A 25 -1.39 1.32 -30.70
CA PHE A 25 -1.50 0.87 -32.08
C PHE A 25 -1.04 2.00 -33.02
N PRO A 26 0.11 1.86 -33.71
CA PRO A 26 0.61 2.91 -34.59
C PRO A 26 -0.26 3.06 -35.85
N ALA A 27 -0.40 4.29 -36.35
CA ALA A 27 -1.22 4.59 -37.53
C ALA A 27 -0.73 3.92 -38.84
N LYS A 28 0.54 3.51 -38.89
CA LYS A 28 1.14 2.77 -40.01
C LYS A 28 2.04 1.66 -39.48
N GLY A 29 1.70 0.40 -39.77
CA GLY A 29 2.52 -0.78 -39.45
C GLY A 29 1.82 -1.80 -38.56
N LYS A 30 2.45 -2.97 -38.41
CA LYS A 30 1.98 -4.01 -37.49
C LYS A 30 2.40 -3.65 -36.05
N PRO A 31 1.57 -3.96 -35.04
CA PRO A 31 1.91 -3.73 -33.64
C PRO A 31 3.22 -4.46 -33.28
N LYS A 32 4.16 -3.78 -32.62
CA LYS A 32 5.40 -4.39 -32.13
C LYS A 32 5.23 -4.74 -30.65
N THR A 33 6.01 -5.70 -30.16
CA THR A 33 6.04 -6.07 -28.74
C THR A 33 6.39 -4.89 -27.82
N ALA A 34 7.17 -3.93 -28.33
CA ALA A 34 7.52 -2.71 -27.61
C ALA A 34 6.33 -1.73 -27.45
N ASP A 35 5.24 -1.91 -28.18
CA ASP A 35 4.04 -1.07 -28.08
C ASP A 35 3.08 -1.55 -26.99
N THR A 36 3.47 -2.56 -26.21
CA THR A 36 2.77 -2.99 -25.00
C THR A 36 3.49 -2.43 -23.79
N MET A 37 2.77 -1.73 -22.91
CA MET A 37 3.35 -1.21 -21.67
C MET A 37 3.57 -2.36 -20.68
N ASP A 38 4.81 -2.51 -20.21
CA ASP A 38 5.14 -3.43 -19.11
C ASP A 38 4.77 -2.79 -17.77
N ILE A 39 3.55 -3.04 -17.32
CA ILE A 39 3.00 -2.49 -16.07
C ILE A 39 3.77 -3.00 -14.85
N HIS A 40 4.34 -4.21 -14.89
CA HIS A 40 5.14 -4.74 -13.78
C HIS A 40 6.43 -3.94 -13.57
N ARG A 41 7.04 -3.47 -14.67
CA ARG A 41 8.28 -2.69 -14.61
C ARG A 41 8.05 -1.19 -14.46
N THR A 42 7.03 -0.64 -15.11
CA THR A 42 6.80 0.81 -15.19
C THR A 42 5.73 1.33 -14.23
N GLY A 43 4.91 0.44 -13.66
CA GLY A 43 3.82 0.78 -12.75
C GLY A 43 2.56 1.26 -13.47
N PHE A 44 1.50 1.49 -12.70
CA PHE A 44 0.18 1.92 -13.19
C PHE A 44 -0.09 3.42 -12.94
N SER A 45 0.93 4.20 -12.59
CA SER A 45 0.71 5.63 -12.30
C SER A 45 0.32 6.41 -13.56
N ALA A 46 -0.48 7.47 -13.39
CA ALA A 46 -0.88 8.34 -14.49
C ALA A 46 0.33 8.97 -15.20
N GLU A 47 1.43 9.21 -14.48
CA GLU A 47 2.69 9.69 -15.06
C GLU A 47 3.39 8.64 -15.91
N ALA A 48 3.37 7.37 -15.49
CA ALA A 48 3.94 6.28 -16.28
C ALA A 48 3.19 6.10 -17.60
N LEU A 49 1.86 6.22 -17.56
CA LEU A 49 1.01 6.21 -18.76
C LEU A 49 1.25 7.42 -19.66
N ALA A 50 1.31 8.63 -19.08
CA ALA A 50 1.60 9.85 -19.83
C ALA A 50 2.97 9.77 -20.52
N LYS A 51 3.98 9.23 -19.82
CA LYS A 51 5.32 9.01 -20.38
C LYS A 51 5.30 7.96 -21.50
N PHE A 52 4.57 6.85 -21.33
CA PHE A 52 4.42 5.82 -22.36
C PHE A 52 3.77 6.37 -23.63
N VAL A 53 2.73 7.19 -23.50
CA VAL A 53 2.09 7.86 -24.65
C VAL A 53 3.05 8.85 -25.30
N TYR A 54 3.77 9.65 -24.51
CA TYR A 54 4.74 10.61 -25.01
C TYR A 54 5.84 9.92 -25.84
N GLU A 55 6.44 8.85 -25.34
CA GLU A 55 7.49 8.09 -26.05
C GLU A 55 7.03 7.48 -27.40
N ARG A 56 5.71 7.35 -27.62
CA ARG A 56 5.14 6.72 -28.83
C ARG A 56 4.50 7.70 -29.80
N THR A 57 4.01 8.83 -29.30
CA THR A 57 3.17 9.76 -30.06
C THR A 57 3.72 11.18 -30.09
N ASP A 58 4.77 11.48 -29.30
CA ASP A 58 5.28 12.84 -29.05
C ASP A 58 4.22 13.81 -28.45
N ILE A 59 3.08 13.28 -27.99
CA ILE A 59 2.02 14.07 -27.35
C ILE A 59 2.34 14.21 -25.86
N GLN A 60 2.52 15.45 -25.40
CA GLN A 60 2.72 15.74 -23.98
C GLN A 60 1.38 15.83 -23.24
N ILE A 61 1.13 14.85 -22.36
CA ILE A 61 -0.01 14.86 -21.44
C ILE A 61 0.43 15.44 -20.10
N ARG A 62 -0.22 16.51 -19.65
CA ARG A 62 -0.01 17.09 -18.32
C ARG A 62 -0.87 16.36 -17.29
N VAL A 63 -0.24 15.59 -16.41
CA VAL A 63 -0.92 14.90 -15.30
C VAL A 63 -1.07 15.85 -14.13
N PHE A 64 -2.31 16.21 -13.80
CA PHE A 64 -2.63 17.00 -12.61
C PHE A 64 -3.11 16.07 -11.51
N ARG A 65 -2.40 16.04 -10.38
CA ARG A 65 -2.89 15.41 -9.15
C ARG A 65 -3.64 16.48 -8.36
N PRO A 66 -4.94 16.28 -8.04
CA PRO A 66 -5.62 17.20 -7.15
C PRO A 66 -4.86 17.25 -5.81
N PRO A 67 -4.68 18.43 -5.21
CA PRO A 67 -4.01 18.54 -3.92
C PRO A 67 -4.74 17.67 -2.89
N ASN A 68 -3.99 16.76 -2.26
CA ASN A 68 -4.52 15.90 -1.22
C ASN A 68 -4.60 16.68 0.10
N TYR A 69 -5.77 17.28 0.36
CA TYR A 69 -6.04 17.97 1.62
C TYR A 69 -6.24 17.02 2.80
N ALA A 70 -6.45 15.71 2.58
CA ALA A 70 -6.70 14.76 3.66
C ALA A 70 -5.50 14.67 4.61
N GLY A 71 -4.27 14.70 4.08
CA GLY A 71 -3.05 14.73 4.90
C GLY A 71 -2.95 15.99 5.76
N THR A 72 -3.26 17.16 5.19
CA THR A 72 -3.24 18.43 5.91
C THR A 72 -4.34 18.50 6.97
N VAL A 73 -5.55 18.05 6.66
CA VAL A 73 -6.67 17.99 7.61
C VAL A 73 -6.39 16.98 8.72
N ALA A 74 -5.79 15.83 8.41
CA ALA A 74 -5.35 14.85 9.42
C ALA A 74 -4.30 15.45 10.36
N LEU A 75 -3.33 16.21 9.84
CA LEU A 75 -2.32 16.86 10.67
C LEU A 75 -2.91 17.95 11.58
N ILE A 76 -3.78 18.82 11.04
CA ILE A 76 -4.43 19.88 11.81
C ILE A 76 -5.33 19.27 12.90
N SER A 77 -6.11 18.24 12.56
CA SER A 77 -6.98 17.56 13.53
C SER A 77 -6.18 16.87 14.63
N LEU A 78 -5.06 16.21 14.30
CA LEU A 78 -4.16 15.64 15.31
C LEU A 78 -3.60 16.71 16.23
N GLY A 79 -3.11 17.83 15.67
CA GLY A 79 -2.61 18.96 16.46
C GLY A 79 -3.66 19.56 17.39
N ALA A 80 -4.90 19.74 16.89
CA ALA A 80 -6.02 20.22 17.68
C ALA A 80 -6.40 19.25 18.80
N LEU A 81 -6.35 17.94 18.55
CA LEU A 81 -6.65 16.90 19.54
C LEU A 81 -5.59 16.91 20.66
N VAL A 82 -4.30 16.93 20.30
CA VAL A 82 -3.20 17.02 21.26
C VAL A 82 -3.31 18.31 22.10
N ALA A 83 -3.51 19.45 21.44
CA ALA A 83 -3.69 20.73 22.13
C ALA A 83 -4.92 20.71 23.05
N GLY A 84 -6.02 20.09 22.63
CA GLY A 84 -7.23 19.91 23.43
C GLY A 84 -6.99 19.08 24.69
N ILE A 85 -6.30 17.93 24.57
CA ILE A 85 -5.92 17.09 25.71
C ILE A 85 -5.04 17.87 26.69
N LEU A 86 -4.03 18.57 26.18
CA LEU A 86 -3.13 19.37 27.01
C LEU A 86 -3.87 20.53 27.70
N TYR A 87 -4.84 21.15 27.03
CA TYR A 87 -5.66 22.22 27.63
C TYR A 87 -6.56 21.70 28.76
N ILE A 88 -7.25 20.57 28.54
CA ILE A 88 -8.12 19.96 29.57
C ILE A 88 -7.29 19.47 30.76
N ARG A 89 -6.11 18.90 30.50
CA ARG A 89 -5.19 18.40 31.54
C ARG A 89 -4.16 19.43 32.00
N ARG A 90 -4.32 20.74 31.71
CA ARG A 90 -3.27 21.74 32.00
C ARG A 90 -2.86 21.77 33.48
N ASN A 91 -3.79 21.49 34.38
CA ASN A 91 -3.56 21.50 35.83
C ASN A 91 -3.04 20.15 36.36
N ASN A 92 -2.99 19.10 35.53
CA ASN A 92 -2.49 17.77 35.89
C ASN A 92 -1.69 17.17 34.71
N LEU A 93 -0.48 17.71 34.54
CA LEU A 93 0.50 17.29 33.54
C LEU A 93 1.43 16.17 34.05
N GLU A 94 1.15 15.59 35.22
CA GLU A 94 2.01 14.57 35.86
C GLU A 94 2.26 13.37 34.95
N PHE A 95 1.30 13.03 34.08
CA PHE A 95 1.45 11.96 33.10
C PHE A 95 2.57 12.23 32.08
N LEU A 96 2.83 13.49 31.68
CA LEU A 96 3.92 13.82 30.76
C LEU A 96 5.29 13.67 31.43
N TYR A 97 5.36 13.85 32.75
CA TYR A 97 6.62 13.74 33.48
C TYR A 97 6.91 12.30 33.94
N ASN A 98 5.97 11.37 33.74
CA ASN A 98 6.15 9.98 34.12
C ASN A 98 7.13 9.26 33.16
N LYS A 99 8.35 9.00 33.64
CA LYS A 99 9.38 8.27 32.89
C LYS A 99 8.96 6.84 32.50
N ASP A 100 8.12 6.19 33.31
CA ASP A 100 7.70 4.81 33.06
C ASP A 100 6.71 4.77 31.90
N LEU A 101 5.85 5.79 31.76
CA LEU A 101 4.97 5.95 30.60
C LEU A 101 5.78 6.05 29.31
N TRP A 102 6.81 6.91 29.28
CA TRP A 102 7.68 7.05 28.12
C TRP A 102 8.48 5.78 27.83
N GLY A 103 8.92 5.07 28.87
CA GLY A 103 9.57 3.77 28.75
C GLY A 103 8.67 2.73 28.07
N VAL A 104 7.42 2.60 28.54
CA VAL A 104 6.43 1.68 27.94
C VAL A 104 6.15 2.07 26.49
N LEU A 105 5.95 3.35 26.19
CA LEU A 105 5.71 3.83 24.82
C LEU A 105 6.90 3.54 23.89
N ALA A 106 8.13 3.72 24.37
CA ALA A 106 9.33 3.43 23.58
C ALA A 106 9.46 1.93 23.29
N VAL A 107 9.24 1.07 24.28
CA VAL A 107 9.28 -0.40 24.10
C VAL A 107 8.18 -0.86 23.14
N LEU A 108 6.95 -0.37 23.29
CA LEU A 108 5.85 -0.67 22.39
C LEU A 108 6.15 -0.22 20.95
N PHE A 109 6.76 0.95 20.78
CA PHE A 109 7.20 1.43 19.47
C PHE A 109 8.26 0.50 18.85
N CYS A 110 9.25 0.05 19.62
CA CYS A 110 10.23 -0.92 19.15
C CYS A 110 9.56 -2.22 18.66
N PHE A 111 8.58 -2.76 19.41
CA PHE A 111 7.87 -3.96 18.98
C PHE A 111 7.02 -3.76 17.72
N LEU A 112 6.35 -2.61 17.57
CA LEU A 112 5.65 -2.26 16.33
C LEU A 112 6.61 -2.23 15.13
N MET A 113 7.80 -1.66 15.32
CA MET A 113 8.78 -1.56 14.23
C MET A 113 9.42 -2.90 13.89
N ILE A 114 9.79 -3.71 14.89
CA ILE A 114 10.42 -5.02 14.69
C ILE A 114 9.44 -6.05 14.09
N SER A 115 8.16 -6.00 14.46
CA SER A 115 7.15 -6.96 13.97
C SER A 115 6.78 -6.81 12.49
N GLY A 116 7.13 -5.68 11.86
CA GLY A 116 6.88 -5.45 10.43
C GLY A 116 5.71 -4.50 10.10
N GLN A 117 5.27 -3.63 11.01
CA GLN A 117 4.18 -2.69 10.74
C GLN A 117 4.45 -1.77 9.53
N MET A 118 5.71 -1.41 9.27
CA MET A 118 6.07 -0.63 8.08
C MET A 118 5.85 -1.42 6.79
N TRP A 119 6.10 -2.72 6.80
CA TRP A 119 5.83 -3.58 5.65
C TRP A 119 4.33 -3.61 5.35
N ASN A 120 3.50 -3.73 6.39
CA ASN A 120 2.03 -3.62 6.26
C ASN A 120 1.59 -2.28 5.69
N HIS A 121 2.18 -1.17 6.18
CA HIS A 121 1.82 0.17 5.72
C HIS A 121 2.14 0.39 4.23
N ILE A 122 3.27 -0.13 3.74
CA ILE A 122 3.71 0.03 2.35
C ILE A 122 2.93 -0.89 1.40
N ARG A 123 2.74 -2.15 1.79
CA ARG A 123 2.21 -3.19 0.90
C ARG A 123 0.70 -3.40 1.02
N GLY A 124 0.08 -2.99 2.13
CA GLY A 124 -1.36 -3.16 2.37
C GLY A 124 -1.84 -4.61 2.23
N PRO A 125 -1.19 -5.60 2.87
CA PRO A 125 -1.60 -7.00 2.79
C PRO A 125 -3.01 -7.21 3.39
N PRO A 126 -3.72 -8.29 3.00
CA PRO A 126 -4.96 -8.64 3.65
C PRO A 126 -4.74 -8.99 5.13
N LEU A 127 -5.77 -8.77 5.95
CA LEU A 127 -5.70 -9.08 7.38
C LEU A 127 -5.56 -10.60 7.62
N ILE A 128 -6.31 -11.39 6.83
CA ILE A 128 -6.35 -12.84 6.89
C ILE A 128 -6.57 -13.38 5.47
N HIS A 129 -6.02 -14.55 5.16
CA HIS A 129 -6.23 -15.24 3.88
C HIS A 129 -7.01 -16.54 4.09
N LYS A 130 -7.83 -16.96 3.12
CA LYS A 130 -8.45 -18.30 3.12
C LYS A 130 -7.42 -19.33 2.67
N SER A 131 -7.31 -20.42 3.43
CA SER A 131 -6.51 -21.59 3.09
C SER A 131 -7.12 -22.36 1.93
N GLN A 132 -6.28 -23.09 1.19
CA GLN A 132 -6.67 -23.89 0.02
C GLN A 132 -7.73 -24.97 0.35
N ASN A 133 -7.82 -25.38 1.62
CA ASN A 133 -8.83 -26.32 2.12
C ASN A 133 -10.13 -25.63 2.62
N GLY A 134 -10.33 -24.35 2.31
CA GLY A 134 -11.51 -23.58 2.73
C GLY A 134 -11.46 -23.04 4.17
N GLY A 135 -10.39 -23.30 4.91
CA GLY A 135 -10.15 -22.78 6.26
C GLY A 135 -9.59 -21.35 6.27
N VAL A 136 -9.31 -20.82 7.47
CA VAL A 136 -8.72 -19.49 7.67
C VAL A 136 -7.21 -19.65 7.94
N ALA A 137 -6.37 -19.00 7.13
CA ALA A 137 -4.92 -19.00 7.28
C ALA A 137 -4.45 -17.70 7.95
N TYR A 138 -3.83 -17.84 9.11
CA TYR A 138 -3.28 -16.74 9.91
C TYR A 138 -1.80 -16.50 9.66
N ILE A 139 -1.12 -17.37 8.90
CA ILE A 139 0.28 -17.24 8.53
C ILE A 139 0.41 -17.42 7.02
N HIS A 140 1.18 -16.55 6.39
CA HIS A 140 1.42 -16.50 4.98
C HIS A 140 2.41 -17.62 4.59
N GLY A 141 2.08 -18.37 3.53
CA GLY A 141 2.88 -19.53 3.12
C GLY A 141 4.19 -19.17 2.39
N SER A 142 4.49 -17.89 2.17
CA SER A 142 5.70 -17.42 1.47
C SER A 142 6.51 -16.51 2.37
N SER A 143 7.83 -16.63 2.31
CA SER A 143 8.80 -15.80 3.07
C SER A 143 8.87 -14.34 2.61
N GLN A 144 8.32 -14.01 1.44
CA GLN A 144 8.31 -12.65 0.89
C GLN A 144 7.03 -11.87 1.26
N GLY A 145 6.07 -12.52 1.93
CA GLY A 145 4.78 -11.94 2.29
C GLY A 145 4.45 -12.16 3.75
N GLN A 146 3.62 -11.28 4.30
CA GLN A 146 3.15 -11.30 5.68
C GLN A 146 1.67 -10.91 5.69
N LEU A 147 0.88 -11.45 6.62
CA LEU A 147 -0.47 -10.98 6.91
C LEU A 147 -0.45 -9.97 8.06
N VAL A 148 -1.42 -9.06 8.11
CA VAL A 148 -1.50 -8.08 9.21
C VAL A 148 -1.60 -8.78 10.57
N ILE A 149 -2.31 -9.91 10.63
CA ILE A 149 -2.44 -10.70 11.85
C ILE A 149 -1.11 -11.31 12.32
N GLU A 150 -0.22 -11.67 11.40
CA GLU A 150 1.11 -12.20 11.75
C GLU A 150 1.95 -11.16 12.47
N THR A 151 1.85 -9.89 12.08
CA THR A 151 2.57 -8.79 12.74
C THR A 151 2.16 -8.68 14.22
N TYR A 152 0.88 -8.86 14.54
CA TYR A 152 0.43 -8.85 15.94
C TYR A 152 0.88 -10.10 16.71
N ILE A 153 0.87 -11.26 16.07
CA ILE A 153 1.37 -12.50 16.67
C ILE A 153 2.86 -12.37 16.99
N VAL A 154 3.67 -11.87 16.05
CA VAL A 154 5.13 -11.68 16.22
C VAL A 154 5.43 -10.64 17.30
N MET A 155 4.66 -9.56 17.36
CA MET A 155 4.78 -8.55 18.41
C MET A 155 4.59 -9.16 19.79
N PHE A 156 3.49 -9.90 19.99
CA PHE A 156 3.18 -10.53 21.28
C PHE A 156 4.23 -11.58 21.66
N LEU A 157 4.72 -12.36 20.68
CA LEU A 157 5.75 -13.36 20.91
C LEU A 157 7.11 -12.74 21.28
N SER A 158 7.43 -11.56 20.72
CA SER A 158 8.64 -10.82 21.07
C SER A 158 8.60 -10.28 22.50
N GLU A 159 7.45 -9.78 22.94
CA GLU A 159 7.23 -9.37 24.33
C GLU A 159 7.35 -10.55 25.29
N TYR A 160 6.71 -11.67 24.95
CA TYR A 160 6.77 -12.90 25.73
C TYR A 160 8.21 -13.39 25.87
N TYR A 161 8.99 -13.41 24.78
CA TYR A 161 10.39 -13.86 24.80
C TYR A 161 11.30 -13.04 25.72
N ILE A 162 11.07 -11.73 25.84
CA ILE A 162 11.87 -10.84 26.70
C ILE A 162 11.49 -10.97 28.18
N SER A 163 10.29 -11.48 28.46
CA SER A 163 9.78 -11.64 29.83
C SER A 163 10.31 -12.90 30.53
N TYR A 164 11.05 -13.77 29.84
CA TYR A 164 11.75 -14.94 30.36
C TYR A 164 13.26 -14.74 30.38
#